data_AF-A0A7Y9MVY5-F1
#
_entry.id   AF-A0A7Y9MVY5-F1
#
_cell.length_a   1.000
_cell.length_b   1.000
_cell.length_c   1.000
_cell.angle_alpha   90.00
_cell.angle_beta   90.00
_cell.angle_gamma   90.00
#
_symmetry.space_group_name_H-M   'P 1'
#
loop_
_entity.id
_entity.type
_entity.pdbx_description
1 polymer ?
#
loop_
_entity_poly.entity_id
_entity_poly.type
_entity_poly.pdbx_seq_one_letter_code
_entity_poly.pdbx_strand_id
1 'polypeptide(L)'
;MRRQTGLIALLSALCAGCATTSDGTDIYSGEYFYNFEFAYLTPADKSEKWCINGDMSKAELPERWGISHVTVQGILGPQGSYGNLGVCKRVLTVTKLIKASNMRGRE
;
A
#
# COMPACT_ATOMS: atom_id res chain seq x y z
N MET A 1 51.78 -33.06 20.91
CA MET A 1 50.96 -32.38 21.94
C MET A 1 51.28 -30.89 21.94
N ARG A 2 50.35 -30.03 21.51
CA ARG A 2 50.41 -28.57 21.69
C ARG A 2 48.99 -28.08 21.95
N ARG A 3 48.74 -27.59 23.17
CA ARG A 3 47.54 -26.90 23.64
C ARG A 3 47.75 -25.40 23.48
N GLN A 4 46.84 -24.68 22.83
CA GLN A 4 46.58 -23.25 23.01
C GLN A 4 45.08 -23.03 22.77
N THR A 5 44.22 -22.97 23.80
CA THR A 5 43.73 -21.78 24.54
C THR A 5 43.16 -20.63 23.70
N GLY A 6 41.85 -20.43 23.84
CA GLY A 6 41.14 -19.14 23.74
C GLY A 6 40.85 -18.68 22.31
N LEU A 7 39.70 -18.10 21.96
CA LEU A 7 38.59 -17.52 22.71
C LEU A 7 37.30 -17.83 21.94
N ILE A 8 36.26 -18.26 22.67
CA ILE A 8 34.87 -18.25 22.20
C ILE A 8 34.42 -16.78 22.26
N ALA A 9 34.32 -16.11 21.12
CA ALA A 9 33.72 -14.78 21.03
C ALA A 9 32.29 -14.93 20.47
N LEU A 10 31.32 -15.21 21.36
CA LEU A 10 29.91 -14.99 21.07
C LEU A 10 29.65 -13.48 21.06
N LEU A 11 29.61 -12.86 19.88
CA LEU A 11 28.98 -11.55 19.72
C LEU A 11 27.50 -11.76 19.36
N SER A 12 26.67 -11.84 20.40
CA SER A 12 25.22 -11.69 20.28
C SER A 12 24.90 -10.20 20.05
N ALA A 13 24.98 -9.76 18.80
CA ALA A 13 24.50 -8.44 18.42
C ALA A 13 22.97 -8.43 18.58
N LEU A 14 22.49 -7.81 19.66
CA LEU A 14 21.09 -7.45 19.82
C LEU A 14 20.73 -6.45 18.73
N CYS A 15 20.13 -6.94 17.63
CA CYS A 15 19.32 -6.11 16.77
C CYS A 15 18.12 -5.65 17.61
N ALA A 16 18.24 -4.49 18.24
CA ALA A 16 17.11 -3.71 18.71
C ALA A 16 16.28 -3.34 17.47
N GLY A 17 15.42 -4.26 17.05
CA GLY A 17 14.39 -3.99 16.07
C GLY A 17 13.51 -2.91 16.66
N CYS A 18 13.62 -1.70 16.14
CA CYS A 18 12.60 -0.68 16.32
C CYS A 18 11.35 -1.23 15.62
N ALA A 19 10.58 -2.04 16.34
CA ALA A 19 9.26 -2.46 15.92
C ALA A 19 8.37 -1.24 16.08
N THR A 20 8.41 -0.35 15.09
CA THR A 20 7.34 0.62 14.88
C THR A 20 6.07 -0.19 14.78
N THR A 21 5.27 -0.19 15.83
CA THR A 21 3.93 -0.76 15.84
C THR A 21 3.12 0.05 14.81
N SER A 22 3.14 -0.40 13.55
CA SER A 22 2.15 0.01 12.57
C SER A 22 0.81 -0.48 13.11
N ASP A 23 -0.15 0.42 13.29
CA ASP A 23 -1.52 0.13 13.78
C ASP A 23 -2.33 -0.72 12.77
N GLY A 24 -1.66 -1.54 11.96
CA GLY A 24 -2.22 -2.27 10.82
C GLY A 24 -2.57 -1.38 9.63
N THR A 25 -2.39 -0.06 9.74
CA THR A 25 -2.63 0.90 8.67
C THR A 25 -1.32 1.49 8.15
N ASP A 26 -1.11 1.41 6.85
CA ASP A 26 0.02 2.06 6.19
C ASP A 26 -0.48 3.17 5.25
N ILE A 27 0.46 4.00 4.78
CA ILE A 27 0.20 5.05 3.79
C ILE A 27 0.59 4.54 2.40
N TYR A 28 -0.31 4.71 1.44
CA TYR A 28 -0.12 4.33 0.05
C TYR A 28 -0.38 5.53 -0.87
N SER A 29 0.35 5.63 -1.97
CA SER A 29 0.16 6.71 -2.96
C SER A 29 0.16 6.16 -4.38
N GLY A 30 -0.59 6.79 -5.27
CA GLY A 30 -0.62 6.42 -6.68
C GLY A 30 -1.86 6.88 -7.43
N GLU A 31 -2.13 6.25 -8.55
CA GLU A 31 -3.24 6.61 -9.44
C GLU A 31 -4.51 5.82 -9.08
N TYR A 32 -5.60 6.55 -8.90
CA TYR A 32 -6.95 6.04 -8.63
C TYR A 32 -7.87 6.28 -9.83
N PHE A 33 -8.56 5.22 -10.28
CA PHE A 33 -9.42 5.19 -11.46
C PHE A 33 -10.87 4.90 -11.04
N TYR A 34 -11.65 5.94 -10.75
CA TYR A 34 -12.93 5.82 -10.04
C TYR A 34 -14.14 5.33 -10.87
N ASN A 35 -13.98 5.02 -12.16
CA ASN A 35 -15.00 4.29 -12.93
C ASN A 35 -14.79 2.77 -12.94
N PHE A 36 -13.59 2.33 -12.58
CA PHE A 36 -13.25 0.91 -12.50
C PHE A 36 -13.01 0.46 -11.06
N GLU A 37 -13.19 1.36 -10.10
CA GLU A 37 -13.03 1.15 -8.65
C GLU A 37 -11.69 0.47 -8.26
N PHE A 38 -10.67 0.58 -9.11
CA PHE A 38 -9.31 0.10 -8.85
C PHE A 38 -8.32 1.25 -8.82
N ALA A 39 -7.18 0.99 -8.20
CA ALA A 39 -6.04 1.89 -8.19
C ALA A 39 -4.73 1.12 -8.35
N TYR A 40 -3.71 1.82 -8.82
CA TYR A 40 -2.31 1.39 -8.68
C TYR A 40 -1.72 2.22 -7.56
N LEU A 41 -1.90 1.76 -6.32
CA LEU A 41 -1.32 2.40 -5.14
C LEU A 41 -0.12 1.58 -4.75
N THR A 42 1.02 2.23 -4.56
CA THR A 42 2.26 1.55 -4.20
C THR A 42 2.83 2.14 -2.91
N PRO A 43 3.45 1.32 -2.05
CA PRO A 43 4.45 1.80 -1.11
C PRO A 43 5.83 2.00 -1.79
N ALA A 44 6.12 1.31 -2.89
CA ALA A 44 7.20 1.56 -3.87
C ALA A 44 7.07 0.51 -5.00
N ASP A 45 7.33 0.90 -6.25
CA ASP A 45 7.69 0.05 -7.40
C ASP A 45 6.80 -1.15 -7.82
N LYS A 46 5.47 -1.12 -7.62
CA LYS A 46 4.59 -2.21 -8.09
C LYS A 46 3.44 -1.76 -9.00
N SER A 47 3.40 -2.28 -10.22
CA SER A 47 2.28 -2.13 -11.16
C SER A 47 1.04 -2.98 -10.80
N GLU A 48 0.86 -3.33 -9.52
CA GLU A 48 -0.21 -4.22 -9.07
C GLU A 48 -1.54 -3.46 -8.98
N LYS A 49 -2.61 -4.04 -9.54
CA LYS A 49 -3.97 -3.50 -9.41
C LYS A 49 -4.59 -3.91 -8.09
N TRP A 50 -5.03 -2.92 -7.32
CA TRP A 50 -5.82 -3.15 -6.10
C TRP A 50 -7.22 -2.58 -6.26
N CYS A 51 -8.20 -3.32 -5.76
CA CYS A 51 -9.56 -2.82 -5.66
C CYS A 51 -9.65 -1.96 -4.40
N ILE A 52 -10.35 -0.83 -4.49
CA ILE A 52 -10.44 0.13 -3.39
C ILE A 52 -11.77 -0.07 -2.69
N ASN A 53 -11.72 -0.15 -1.36
CA ASN A 53 -12.90 -0.14 -0.51
C ASN A 53 -12.78 1.01 0.50
N GLY A 54 -13.66 2.01 0.41
CA GLY A 54 -13.65 3.18 1.29
C GLY A 54 -14.17 4.43 0.59
N ASP A 55 -14.31 5.52 1.33
CA ASP A 55 -14.74 6.81 0.79
C ASP A 55 -13.61 7.49 0.02
N MET A 56 -13.80 7.61 -1.29
CA MET A 56 -12.87 8.26 -2.22
C MET A 56 -13.48 9.49 -2.89
N SER A 57 -14.66 9.94 -2.48
CA SER A 57 -15.45 11.01 -3.14
C SER A 57 -14.68 12.31 -3.38
N LYS A 58 -13.76 12.70 -2.48
CA LYS A 58 -12.93 13.92 -2.63
C LYS A 58 -11.84 13.79 -3.69
N ALA A 59 -11.60 12.58 -4.21
CA ALA A 59 -10.69 12.31 -5.32
C ALA A 59 -11.43 12.14 -6.64
N GLU A 60 -12.73 12.44 -6.70
CA GLU A 60 -13.55 12.26 -7.90
C GLU A 60 -14.00 13.64 -8.43
N LEU A 61 -13.99 13.80 -9.75
CA LEU A 61 -14.65 14.94 -10.40
C LEU A 61 -16.13 14.60 -10.67
N PRO A 62 -16.99 15.61 -10.92
CA PRO A 62 -18.40 15.39 -11.25
C PRO A 62 -18.60 14.50 -12.48
N GLU A 63 -17.68 14.55 -13.45
CA GLU A 63 -17.60 13.54 -14.49
C GLU A 63 -17.20 12.22 -13.82
N ARG A 64 -18.14 11.27 -13.71
CA ARG A 64 -17.98 9.93 -13.11
C ARG A 64 -16.91 9.05 -13.78
N TRP A 65 -16.04 9.63 -14.60
CA TRP A 65 -14.89 8.98 -15.17
C TRP A 65 -13.68 9.90 -15.16
N GLY A 66 -12.60 9.42 -14.54
CA GLY A 66 -11.35 10.15 -14.51
C GLY A 66 -10.26 9.41 -13.73
N ILE A 67 -9.16 10.12 -13.57
CA ILE A 67 -7.95 9.67 -12.89
C ILE A 67 -7.52 10.75 -11.92
N SER A 68 -7.20 10.33 -10.69
CA SER A 68 -6.67 11.21 -9.65
C SER A 68 -5.42 10.60 -9.03
N HIS A 69 -4.44 11.43 -8.70
CA HIS A 69 -3.33 10.99 -7.87
C HIS A 69 -3.71 11.16 -6.40
N VAL A 70 -3.74 10.06 -5.66
CA VAL A 70 -4.20 10.03 -4.27
C VAL A 70 -3.11 9.55 -3.34
N THR A 71 -3.15 10.05 -2.11
CA THR A 71 -2.43 9.49 -0.96
C THR A 71 -3.47 9.09 0.07
N VAL A 72 -3.44 7.83 0.49
CA VAL A 72 -4.43 7.24 1.40
C VAL A 72 -3.74 6.52 2.55
N GLN A 73 -4.40 6.48 3.70
CA GLN A 73 -4.10 5.55 4.78
C GLN A 73 -5.10 4.40 4.70
N GLY A 74 -4.64 3.16 4.91
CA GLY A 74 -5.52 2.00 4.87
C GLY A 74 -4.85 0.69 5.22
N ILE A 75 -5.64 -0.38 5.13
CA ILE A 75 -5.23 -1.76 5.43
C ILE A 75 -5.24 -2.56 4.13
N LEU A 76 -4.08 -3.10 3.74
CA LEU A 76 -3.96 -3.93 2.56
C LEU A 76 -4.33 -5.38 2.87
N GLY A 77 -5.35 -5.90 2.19
CA GLY A 77 -5.79 -7.28 2.33
C GLY A 77 -4.79 -8.32 1.81
N PRO A 78 -5.07 -9.61 2.04
CA PRO A 78 -4.24 -10.71 1.54
C PRO A 78 -4.26 -10.77 0.00
N GLN A 79 -3.32 -11.52 -0.55
CA GLN A 79 -3.27 -11.78 -1.99
C GLN A 79 -4.39 -12.73 -2.43
N GLY A 80 -4.99 -12.46 -3.60
CA GLY A 80 -6.10 -13.22 -4.14
C GLY A 80 -6.51 -12.75 -5.53
N SER A 81 -7.81 -12.90 -5.82
CA SER A 81 -8.46 -12.50 -7.07
C SER A 81 -9.76 -11.79 -6.71
N TYR A 82 -9.80 -10.47 -6.90
CA TYR A 82 -10.87 -9.60 -6.42
C TYR A 82 -11.42 -8.71 -7.54
N GLY A 83 -12.59 -8.11 -7.28
CA GLY A 83 -13.30 -7.26 -8.24
C GLY A 83 -13.92 -8.06 -9.39
N ASN A 84 -14.53 -7.34 -10.34
CA ASN A 84 -15.11 -7.98 -11.52
C ASN A 84 -14.03 -8.70 -12.33
N LEU A 85 -14.29 -9.97 -12.67
CA LEU A 85 -13.38 -10.86 -13.41
C LEU A 85 -12.03 -11.15 -12.70
N GLY A 86 -11.87 -10.81 -11.41
CA GLY A 86 -10.68 -11.16 -10.66
C GLY A 86 -9.41 -10.37 -11.02
N VAL A 87 -9.58 -9.14 -11.54
CA VAL A 87 -8.45 -8.33 -12.03
C VAL A 87 -7.57 -7.75 -10.92
N CYS A 88 -8.11 -7.55 -9.72
CA CYS A 88 -7.39 -7.01 -8.58
C CYS A 88 -6.71 -8.13 -7.81
N LYS A 89 -5.43 -7.96 -7.46
CA LYS A 89 -4.68 -8.94 -6.67
C LYS A 89 -4.91 -8.84 -5.17
N ARG A 90 -5.39 -7.67 -4.72
CA ARG A 90 -5.70 -7.35 -3.31
C ARG A 90 -6.84 -6.35 -3.25
N VAL A 91 -7.42 -6.20 -2.06
CA VAL A 91 -8.32 -5.10 -1.71
C VAL A 91 -7.61 -4.19 -0.72
N LEU A 92 -7.55 -2.88 -1.00
CA LEU A 92 -7.11 -1.88 -0.04
C LEU A 92 -8.34 -1.26 0.63
N THR A 93 -8.47 -1.45 1.94
CA THR A 93 -9.51 -0.79 2.73
C THR A 93 -8.99 0.58 3.18
N VAL A 94 -9.46 1.64 2.52
CA VAL A 94 -9.06 3.02 2.81
C VAL A 94 -9.78 3.51 4.06
N THR A 95 -9.00 3.86 5.07
CA THR A 95 -9.52 4.44 6.32
C THR A 95 -9.50 5.97 6.27
N LYS A 96 -8.59 6.56 5.49
CA LYS A 96 -8.50 8.01 5.31
C LYS A 96 -7.87 8.39 3.97
N LEU A 97 -8.56 9.24 3.21
CA LEU A 97 -7.96 9.97 2.09
C LEU A 97 -7.17 11.18 2.61
N ILE A 98 -5.85 11.16 2.45
CA ILE A 98 -4.94 12.19 2.94
C ILE A 98 -4.84 13.34 1.93
N LYS A 99 -4.69 13.00 0.64
CA LYS A 99 -4.49 13.97 -0.43
C LYS A 99 -5.10 13.46 -1.74
N ALA A 100 -5.68 14.38 -2.51
CA ALA A 100 -6.01 14.19 -3.92
C ALA A 100 -5.37 15.32 -4.73
N SER A 101 -4.87 15.01 -5.92
CA SER A 101 -4.18 15.95 -6.82
C SER A 101 -4.20 15.45 -8.26
N ASN A 102 -3.86 16.31 -9.21
CA ASN A 102 -3.82 15.97 -10.65
C ASN A 102 -5.11 15.30 -11.14
N MET A 103 -6.25 15.75 -10.61
CA MET A 103 -7.59 15.24 -10.90
C MET A 103 -7.94 15.60 -12.34
N ARG A 104 -8.27 14.60 -13.16
CA ARG A 104 -8.54 14.76 -14.59
C ARG A 104 -9.72 13.89 -14.99
N GLY A 105 -10.73 14.49 -15.62
CA GLY A 105 -11.84 13.77 -16.22
C GLY A 105 -11.48 13.21 -17.60
N ARG A 106 -12.39 12.46 -18.22
CA ARG A 106 -12.29 12.14 -19.66
C ARG A 106 -12.45 13.43 -20.47
N GLU A 107 -11.49 13.73 -21.34
CA GLU A 107 -11.67 14.70 -22.44
C GLU A 107 -12.69 14.21 -23.47
#